data_AF-A0A1U9M903-F1
#
_entry.id   AF-A0A1U9M903-F1
#
_cell.length_a   1.000
_cell.length_b   1.000
_cell.length_c   1.000
_cell.angle_alpha   90.00
_cell.angle_beta   90.00
_cell.angle_gamma   90.00
#
_symmetry.space_group_name_H-M   'P 1'
#
loop_
_entity.id
_entity.type
_entity.pdbx_description
1 polymer ?
#
loop_
_entity_poly.entity_id
_entity_poly.type
_entity_poly.pdbx_seq_one_letter_code
_entity_poly.pdbx_strand_id
1 'polypeptide(L)'
;MNDRTCILTRKSGDANELIRFVAGPDGHLVPDIKANLPGRGAWISASRSVLEDAIRRKAFTHSLKTDIIVDQGLVELVDRLLVKAALGRLALARKAGAVVTGATKVEQAIRSGEACLVLHSKEAAFDGKRKIEQAIYSVRRPDKPDIPVVTLFNSDEMGVAFGDNPVVHAALLNSKLAQGFMKTVQKLVAYRDGKH
;
A
#
# COMPACT_ATOMS: atom_id res chain seq x y z
N MET A 1 -13.33 14.91 2.01
CA MET A 1 -12.19 14.81 1.06
C MET A 1 -12.82 14.94 -0.32
N ASN A 2 -12.20 15.65 -1.26
CA ASN A 2 -12.77 15.73 -2.62
C ASN A 2 -12.43 14.44 -3.36
N ASP A 3 -13.46 13.74 -3.83
CA ASP A 3 -13.31 12.54 -4.64
C ASP A 3 -12.47 12.82 -5.88
N ARG A 4 -11.66 11.83 -6.26
CA ARG A 4 -10.83 11.85 -7.48
C ARG A 4 -11.40 10.87 -8.48
N THR A 5 -11.42 11.25 -9.75
CA THR A 5 -11.97 10.41 -10.81
C THR A 5 -10.85 9.83 -11.66
N CYS A 6 -10.87 8.51 -11.84
CA CYS A 6 -9.95 7.84 -12.75
C CYS A 6 -10.19 8.30 -14.19
N ILE A 7 -9.13 8.74 -14.88
CA ILE A 7 -9.24 9.30 -16.23
C ILE A 7 -9.63 8.25 -17.28
N LEU A 8 -9.38 6.98 -17.00
CA LEU A 8 -9.74 5.86 -17.88
C LEU A 8 -11.12 5.30 -17.55
N THR A 9 -11.34 4.90 -16.30
CA THR A 9 -12.52 4.11 -15.90
C THR A 9 -13.71 4.98 -15.52
N ARG A 10 -13.47 6.29 -15.31
CA ARG A 10 -14.45 7.28 -14.84
C ARG A 10 -15.07 7.00 -13.48
N LYS A 11 -14.60 5.97 -12.77
CA LYS A 11 -14.96 5.73 -11.37
C LYS A 11 -14.33 6.81 -10.49
N SER A 12 -15.13 7.38 -9.59
CA SER A 12 -14.68 8.26 -8.52
C SER A 12 -14.31 7.46 -7.28
N GLY A 13 -13.33 7.92 -6.52
CA GLY A 13 -12.90 7.29 -5.28
C GLY A 13 -12.01 8.20 -4.44
N ASP A 14 -11.61 7.71 -3.27
CA ASP A 14 -10.70 8.44 -2.39
C ASP A 14 -9.30 8.51 -3.01
N ALA A 15 -8.52 9.55 -2.68
CA ALA A 15 -7.14 9.66 -3.18
C ALA A 15 -6.23 8.49 -2.76
N ASN A 16 -6.62 7.71 -1.74
CA ASN A 16 -5.93 6.48 -1.34
C ASN A 16 -6.26 5.27 -2.23
N GLU A 17 -7.26 5.36 -3.11
CA GLU A 17 -7.64 4.31 -4.06
C GLU A 17 -7.14 4.61 -5.49
N LEU A 18 -6.58 5.81 -5.68
CA LEU A 18 -6.03 6.26 -6.96
C LEU A 18 -4.54 6.64 -6.84
N ILE A 19 -3.86 6.66 -7.97
CA ILE A 19 -2.47 7.10 -8.14
C ILE A 19 -2.50 8.34 -9.03
N ARG A 20 -1.89 9.42 -8.55
CA ARG A 20 -1.76 10.67 -9.30
C ARG A 20 -0.53 10.59 -10.21
N PHE A 21 -0.65 11.14 -11.40
CA PHE A 21 0.44 11.34 -12.33
C PHE A 21 0.46 12.79 -12.78
N VAL A 22 1.65 13.32 -13.04
CA VAL A 22 1.88 14.69 -13.51
C VAL A 22 2.85 14.66 -14.70
N ALA A 23 2.86 15.73 -15.49
CA ALA A 23 3.91 15.93 -16.49
C ALA A 23 5.16 16.51 -15.81
N GLY A 24 6.31 15.90 -16.05
CA GLY A 24 7.62 16.44 -15.69
C GLY A 24 7.99 17.65 -16.58
N PRO A 25 9.00 18.45 -16.18
CA PRO A 25 9.45 19.61 -16.96
C PRO A 25 9.95 19.25 -18.37
N ASP A 26 10.41 18.01 -18.55
CA ASP A 26 10.88 17.39 -19.78
C ASP A 26 9.77 16.66 -20.56
N GLY A 27 8.53 16.72 -20.09
CA GLY A 27 7.38 16.04 -20.70
C GLY A 27 7.23 14.57 -20.29
N HIS A 28 8.08 14.04 -19.40
CA HIS A 28 7.96 12.65 -18.93
C HIS A 28 6.77 12.48 -17.99
N LEU A 29 6.09 11.34 -18.05
CA LEU A 29 5.00 11.01 -17.14
C LEU A 29 5.55 10.58 -15.77
N VAL A 30 5.30 11.38 -14.74
CA VAL A 30 5.84 11.15 -13.39
C VAL A 30 4.75 10.64 -12.45
N PRO A 31 4.95 9.50 -11.76
CA PRO A 31 4.04 9.02 -10.72
C PRO A 31 4.21 9.84 -9.42
N ASP A 32 3.15 10.51 -9.00
CA ASP A 32 3.08 11.32 -7.79
C ASP A 32 2.41 10.55 -6.65
N ILE A 33 3.13 9.61 -6.06
CA ILE A 33 2.62 8.73 -4.99
C ILE A 33 2.15 9.51 -3.75
N LYS A 34 2.77 10.67 -3.48
CA LYS A 34 2.43 11.53 -2.33
C LYS A 34 1.36 12.57 -2.67
N ALA A 35 0.97 12.69 -3.93
CA ALA A 35 0.03 13.68 -4.45
C ALA A 35 0.42 15.13 -4.10
N ASN A 36 1.71 15.44 -4.11
CA ASN A 36 2.25 16.74 -3.70
C ASN A 36 3.12 17.44 -4.74
N LEU A 37 3.25 16.88 -5.95
CA LEU A 37 3.94 17.57 -7.04
C LEU A 37 3.09 18.72 -7.61
N PRO A 38 3.71 19.84 -8.02
CA PRO A 38 2.98 20.97 -8.59
C PRO A 38 2.36 20.63 -9.95
N GLY A 39 1.46 21.49 -10.42
CA GLY A 39 0.88 21.39 -11.77
C GLY A 39 -0.38 20.53 -11.87
N ARG A 40 -0.88 20.40 -13.10
CA ARG A 40 -2.08 19.61 -13.44
C ARG A 40 -1.76 18.13 -13.24
N GLY A 41 -2.63 17.43 -12.51
CA GLY A 41 -2.51 15.98 -12.31
C GLY A 41 -3.65 15.20 -12.94
N ALA A 42 -3.33 14.00 -13.39
CA ALA A 42 -4.26 12.96 -13.83
C ALA A 42 -4.31 11.85 -12.79
N TRP A 43 -5.48 11.24 -12.59
CA TRP A 43 -5.66 10.16 -11.62
C TRP A 43 -6.00 8.85 -12.31
N ILE A 44 -5.38 7.76 -11.87
CA ILE A 44 -5.66 6.40 -12.32
C ILE A 44 -6.01 5.57 -11.10
N SER A 45 -7.03 4.71 -11.20
CA SER A 45 -7.31 3.70 -10.17
C SER A 45 -6.02 2.94 -9.83
N ALA A 46 -5.77 2.62 -8.56
CA ALA A 46 -4.59 1.87 -8.15
C ALA A 46 -4.68 0.41 -8.64
N SER A 47 -4.51 0.21 -9.94
CA SER A 47 -4.56 -1.05 -10.66
C SER A 47 -3.56 -1.00 -11.81
N ARG A 48 -2.69 -2.01 -11.87
CA ARG A 48 -1.68 -2.14 -12.92
C ARG A 48 -2.29 -2.17 -14.31
N SER A 49 -3.34 -2.96 -14.52
CA SER A 49 -4.00 -3.11 -15.83
C SER A 49 -4.63 -1.81 -16.30
N VAL A 50 -5.24 -1.04 -15.39
CA VAL A 50 -5.82 0.28 -15.70
C VAL A 50 -4.74 1.28 -16.12
N LEU A 51 -3.58 1.25 -15.46
CA LEU A 51 -2.44 2.09 -15.85
C LEU A 51 -1.90 1.72 -17.25
N GLU A 52 -1.68 0.43 -17.49
CA GLU A 52 -1.20 -0.08 -18.79
C GLU A 52 -2.17 0.29 -19.93
N ASP A 53 -3.48 0.14 -19.72
CA ASP A 53 -4.50 0.56 -20.68
C ASP A 53 -4.51 2.07 -20.90
N ALA A 54 -4.34 2.87 -19.84
CA ALA A 54 -4.31 4.33 -19.94
C ALA A 54 -3.09 4.82 -20.74
N ILE A 55 -1.94 4.17 -20.56
CA ILE A 55 -0.72 4.40 -21.36
C ILE A 55 -0.98 4.04 -22.82
N ARG A 56 -1.49 2.83 -23.09
CA ARG A 56 -1.77 2.34 -24.45
C ARG A 56 -2.71 3.26 -25.23
N ARG A 57 -3.74 3.78 -24.56
CA ARG A 57 -4.75 4.68 -25.14
C ARG A 57 -4.34 6.17 -25.12
N LYS A 58 -3.11 6.50 -24.71
CA LYS A 58 -2.60 7.87 -24.58
C LYS A 58 -3.53 8.79 -23.76
N ALA A 59 -4.20 8.24 -22.74
CA ALA A 59 -5.20 8.97 -21.95
C ALA A 59 -4.60 10.16 -21.17
N PHE A 60 -3.31 10.06 -20.81
CA PHE A 60 -2.58 11.09 -20.09
C PHE A 60 -2.39 12.37 -20.91
N THR A 61 -2.11 12.28 -22.20
CA THR A 61 -1.96 13.44 -23.09
C THR A 61 -3.21 14.33 -23.06
N HIS A 62 -4.38 13.70 -23.17
CA HIS A 62 -5.66 14.41 -23.09
C HIS A 62 -5.93 15.01 -21.71
N SER A 63 -5.66 14.26 -20.64
CA SER A 63 -5.95 14.71 -19.28
C SER A 63 -5.00 15.82 -18.80
N LEU A 64 -3.71 15.71 -19.13
CA LEU A 64 -2.66 16.64 -18.75
C LEU A 64 -2.54 17.84 -19.70
N LYS A 65 -3.21 17.80 -20.86
CA LYS A 65 -3.24 18.86 -21.88
C LYS A 65 -1.85 19.23 -22.41
N THR A 66 -0.99 18.24 -22.55
CA THR A 66 0.36 18.37 -23.10
C THR A 66 0.81 17.03 -23.65
N ASP A 67 1.81 17.03 -24.53
CA ASP A 67 2.43 15.79 -25.00
C ASP A 67 3.18 15.11 -23.86
N ILE A 68 3.10 13.78 -23.81
CA ILE A 68 3.62 12.98 -22.69
C ILE A 68 4.53 11.90 -23.24
N ILE A 69 5.74 11.85 -22.67
CA ILE A 69 6.71 10.78 -22.87
C ILE A 69 6.50 9.75 -21.76
N VAL A 70 6.38 8.47 -22.11
CA VAL A 70 6.22 7.39 -21.14
C VAL A 70 7.47 6.51 -21.20
N ASP A 71 8.23 6.49 -20.11
CA ASP A 71 9.43 5.69 -20.01
C ASP A 71 9.12 4.19 -20.00
N GLN A 72 10.00 3.41 -20.62
CA GLN A 72 9.99 1.96 -20.49
C GLN A 72 10.23 1.62 -19.00
N GLY A 73 9.31 0.87 -18.41
CA GLY A 73 9.37 0.51 -17.00
C GLY A 73 8.60 1.41 -16.03
N LEU A 74 7.79 2.37 -16.52
CA LEU A 74 6.96 3.23 -15.66
C LEU A 74 6.04 2.41 -14.73
N VAL A 75 5.47 1.31 -15.23
CA VAL A 75 4.57 0.44 -14.48
C VAL A 75 5.32 -0.22 -13.31
N GLU A 76 6.50 -0.76 -13.57
CA GLU A 76 7.40 -1.34 -12.55
C GLU A 76 7.91 -0.27 -11.57
N LEU A 77 8.14 0.96 -12.05
CA LEU A 77 8.51 2.08 -11.20
C LEU A 77 7.40 2.42 -10.20
N VAL A 78 6.13 2.44 -10.63
CA VAL A 78 4.99 2.68 -9.73
C VAL A 78 4.94 1.63 -8.63
N ASP A 79 5.11 0.34 -8.96
CA ASP A 79 5.16 -0.74 -7.96
C ASP A 79 6.26 -0.48 -6.92
N ARG A 80 7.49 -0.23 -7.38
CA ARG A 80 8.64 0.03 -6.50
C ARG A 80 8.43 1.26 -5.61
N LEU A 81 7.83 2.32 -6.13
CA LEU A 81 7.56 3.53 -5.36
C LEU A 81 6.45 3.31 -4.32
N LEU A 82 5.44 2.49 -4.62
CA LEU A 82 4.40 2.10 -3.67
C LEU A 82 4.98 1.22 -2.55
N VAL A 83 5.85 0.26 -2.87
CA VAL A 83 6.62 -0.53 -1.89
C VAL A 83 7.42 0.38 -0.97
N LYS A 84 8.22 1.29 -1.54
CA LYS A 84 9.02 2.27 -0.78
C LYS A 84 8.14 3.14 0.14
N ALA A 85 6.99 3.60 -0.35
CA ALA A 85 6.05 4.39 0.43
C ALA A 85 5.43 3.59 1.60
N ALA A 86 5.06 2.33 1.38
CA ALA A 86 4.52 1.46 2.41
C ALA A 86 5.56 1.17 3.49
N LEU A 87 6.78 0.76 3.11
CA LEU A 87 7.88 0.48 4.04
C LEU A 87 8.30 1.73 4.84
N GLY A 88 8.34 2.90 4.19
CA GLY A 88 8.61 4.17 4.88
C GLY A 88 7.56 4.50 5.95
N ARG A 89 6.27 4.23 5.68
CA ARG A 89 5.20 4.40 6.68
C ARG A 89 5.27 3.37 7.79
N LEU A 90 5.63 2.13 7.48
CA LEU A 90 5.87 1.09 8.48
C LEU A 90 7.00 1.49 9.44
N ALA A 91 8.10 2.02 8.90
CA ALA A 91 9.23 2.51 9.69
C ALA A 91 8.81 3.64 10.65
N LEU A 92 7.99 4.59 10.19
CA LEU A 92 7.45 5.67 11.03
C LEU A 92 6.51 5.12 12.12
N ALA A 93 5.60 4.21 11.77
CA ALA A 93 4.72 3.58 12.75
C ALA A 93 5.52 2.82 13.82
N ARG A 94 6.57 2.08 13.43
CA ARG A 94 7.46 1.39 14.37
C ARG A 94 8.18 2.36 15.29
N LYS A 95 8.78 3.43 14.73
CA LYS A 95 9.49 4.45 15.53
C LYS A 95 8.57 5.13 16.56
N ALA A 96 7.28 5.22 16.28
CA ALA A 96 6.28 5.76 17.20
C ALA A 96 5.72 4.73 18.20
N GLY A 97 6.25 3.52 18.26
CA GLY A 97 5.76 2.45 19.16
C GLY A 97 4.44 1.81 18.73
N ALA A 98 3.96 2.09 17.51
CA ALA A 98 2.69 1.56 16.99
C ALA A 98 2.83 0.19 16.31
N VAL A 99 3.94 -0.51 16.52
CA VAL A 99 4.21 -1.83 15.93
C VAL A 99 4.84 -2.73 16.97
N VAL A 100 4.30 -3.94 17.10
CA VAL A 100 4.91 -5.04 17.86
C VAL A 100 5.40 -6.12 16.91
N THR A 101 6.48 -6.82 17.29
CA THR A 101 7.11 -7.86 16.47
C THR A 101 7.29 -9.14 17.27
N GLY A 102 7.32 -10.27 16.57
CA GLY A 102 7.45 -11.61 17.15
C GLY A 102 6.09 -12.23 17.51
N ALA A 103 5.98 -13.55 17.33
CA ALA A 103 4.70 -14.26 17.40
C ALA A 103 3.95 -14.06 18.72
N THR A 104 4.66 -14.12 19.86
CA THR A 104 4.05 -13.96 21.20
C THR A 104 3.45 -12.57 21.40
N LYS A 105 4.17 -11.51 21.05
CA LYS A 105 3.67 -10.12 21.20
C LYS A 105 2.54 -9.82 20.22
N VAL A 106 2.62 -10.35 19.00
CA VAL A 106 1.55 -10.24 18.00
C VAL A 106 0.28 -10.93 18.50
N GLU A 107 0.39 -12.15 19.01
CA GLU A 107 -0.74 -12.87 19.61
C GLU A 107 -1.36 -12.09 20.78
N GLN A 108 -0.53 -11.56 21.67
CA GLN A 108 -1.01 -10.74 22.80
C GLN A 108 -1.77 -9.50 22.32
N ALA A 109 -1.24 -8.76 21.34
CA ALA A 109 -1.88 -7.57 20.79
C ALA A 109 -3.21 -7.87 20.07
N ILE A 110 -3.34 -9.05 19.46
CA ILE A 110 -4.59 -9.52 18.88
C ILE A 110 -5.61 -9.80 19.99
N ARG A 111 -5.21 -10.59 21.00
CA ARG A 111 -6.09 -10.99 22.12
C ARG A 111 -6.54 -9.81 22.98
N SER A 112 -5.71 -8.78 23.13
CA SER A 112 -6.05 -7.54 23.83
C SER A 112 -6.94 -6.59 23.02
N GLY A 113 -7.12 -6.84 21.71
CA GLY A 113 -7.89 -5.97 20.81
C GLY A 113 -7.13 -4.72 20.36
N GLU A 114 -5.82 -4.65 20.60
CA GLU A 114 -4.98 -3.51 20.22
C GLU A 114 -4.50 -3.58 18.77
N ALA A 115 -4.42 -4.79 18.20
CA ALA A 115 -3.98 -5.00 16.82
C ALA A 115 -5.05 -4.60 15.79
N CYS A 116 -4.64 -3.84 14.78
CA CYS A 116 -5.50 -3.42 13.66
C CYS A 116 -5.08 -4.00 12.31
N LEU A 117 -3.88 -4.56 12.20
CA LEU A 117 -3.38 -5.27 11.02
C LEU A 117 -2.24 -6.20 11.43
N VAL A 118 -2.15 -7.38 10.81
CA VAL A 118 -1.03 -8.31 10.95
C VAL A 118 -0.21 -8.35 9.66
N LEU A 119 1.12 -8.30 9.81
CA LEU A 119 2.08 -8.50 8.74
C LEU A 119 2.82 -9.81 8.92
N HIS A 120 3.01 -10.51 7.81
CA HIS A 120 3.93 -11.63 7.69
C HIS A 120 4.98 -11.32 6.63
N SER A 121 6.22 -11.73 6.88
CA SER A 121 7.18 -11.84 5.79
C SER A 121 6.73 -12.94 4.82
N LYS A 122 7.13 -12.85 3.56
CA LYS A 122 6.84 -13.89 2.56
C LYS A 122 7.38 -15.25 2.97
N GLU A 123 8.50 -15.27 3.68
CA GLU A 123 9.19 -16.46 4.17
C GLU A 123 8.56 -17.04 5.44
N ALA A 124 7.54 -16.41 6.01
CA ALA A 124 6.91 -16.88 7.24
C ALA A 124 6.33 -18.30 7.08
N ALA A 125 6.80 -19.21 7.93
CA ALA A 125 6.41 -20.61 7.94
C ALA A 125 4.91 -20.80 8.21
N PHE A 126 4.34 -21.85 7.62
CA PHE A 126 2.92 -22.18 7.73
C PHE A 126 2.45 -22.27 9.18
N ASP A 127 3.17 -22.98 10.05
CA ASP A 127 2.78 -23.13 11.45
C ASP A 127 2.75 -21.81 12.22
N GLY A 128 3.68 -20.90 11.92
CA GLY A 128 3.69 -19.56 12.50
C GLY A 128 2.47 -18.75 12.07
N LYS A 129 2.14 -18.76 10.77
CA LYS A 129 0.93 -18.11 10.23
C LYS A 129 -0.34 -18.69 10.86
N ARG A 130 -0.45 -20.03 10.91
CA ARG A 130 -1.61 -20.74 11.49
C ARG A 130 -1.85 -20.36 12.95
N LYS A 131 -0.79 -20.23 13.77
CA LYS A 131 -0.91 -19.81 15.17
C LYS A 131 -1.48 -18.39 15.29
N ILE A 132 -1.03 -17.46 14.44
CA ILE A 132 -1.55 -16.09 14.43
C ILE A 132 -2.99 -16.04 13.90
N GLU A 133 -3.32 -16.81 12.87
CA GLU A 133 -4.69 -16.93 12.35
C GLU A 133 -5.66 -17.45 13.41
N GLN A 134 -5.25 -18.44 14.22
CA GLN A 134 -6.06 -18.92 15.35
C GLN A 134 -6.30 -17.83 16.41
N ALA A 135 -5.30 -16.99 16.68
CA ALA A 135 -5.47 -15.85 17.58
C ALA A 135 -6.49 -14.85 17.03
N ILE A 136 -6.42 -14.51 15.73
CA ILE A 136 -7.41 -13.64 15.05
C ILE A 136 -8.81 -14.25 15.13
N TYR A 137 -8.94 -15.54 14.82
CA TYR A 137 -10.22 -16.25 14.88
C TYR A 137 -10.83 -16.21 16.28
N SER A 138 -10.02 -16.35 17.34
CA SER A 138 -10.50 -16.35 18.72
C SER A 138 -11.08 -15.03 19.22
N VAL A 139 -10.78 -13.90 18.54
CA VAL A 139 -11.31 -12.58 18.88
C VAL A 139 -12.35 -12.08 17.88
N ARG A 140 -12.68 -12.89 16.87
CA ARG A 140 -13.65 -12.56 15.82
C ARG A 140 -15.01 -12.28 16.42
N ARG A 141 -15.67 -11.23 15.90
CA ARG A 141 -17.04 -10.89 16.26
C ARG A 141 -17.90 -10.71 15.01
N PRO A 142 -19.14 -11.21 14.96
CA PRO A 142 -20.01 -11.06 13.80
C PRO A 142 -20.28 -9.60 13.39
N ASP A 143 -20.24 -8.68 14.34
CA ASP A 143 -20.53 -7.25 14.16
C ASP A 143 -19.30 -6.41 13.74
N LYS A 144 -18.10 -7.02 13.67
CA LYS A 144 -16.86 -6.31 13.37
C LYS A 144 -16.08 -6.95 12.23
N PRO A 145 -15.38 -6.14 11.40
CA PRO A 145 -14.46 -6.70 10.42
C PRO A 145 -13.31 -7.43 11.11
N ASP A 146 -12.85 -8.51 10.47
CA ASP A 146 -11.68 -9.26 10.92
C ASP A 146 -10.40 -8.40 10.83
N ILE A 147 -9.41 -8.74 11.65
CA ILE A 147 -8.08 -8.12 11.56
C ILE A 147 -7.44 -8.54 10.23
N PRO A 148 -7.12 -7.60 9.31
CA PRO A 148 -6.52 -7.93 8.03
C PRO A 148 -5.11 -8.50 8.21
N VAL A 149 -4.78 -9.50 7.39
CA VAL A 149 -3.45 -10.11 7.32
C VAL A 149 -2.82 -9.79 5.96
N VAL A 150 -1.58 -9.31 5.97
CA VAL A 150 -0.84 -8.99 4.75
C VAL A 150 0.48 -9.76 4.72
N THR A 151 0.69 -10.53 3.65
CA THR A 151 1.94 -11.27 3.38
C THR A 151 2.54 -10.76 2.07
N LEU A 152 3.22 -9.61 2.10
CA LEU A 152 3.59 -8.87 0.88
C LEU A 152 5.09 -8.65 0.71
N PHE A 153 5.79 -8.42 1.82
CA PHE A 153 7.20 -8.05 1.82
C PHE A 153 8.05 -9.27 2.16
N ASN A 154 9.20 -9.41 1.53
CA ASN A 154 10.22 -10.35 2.00
C ASN A 154 10.97 -9.76 3.22
N SER A 155 11.77 -10.59 3.89
CA SER A 155 12.51 -10.19 5.08
C SER A 155 13.49 -9.03 4.82
N ASP A 156 14.11 -8.97 3.63
CA ASP A 156 15.04 -7.89 3.24
C ASP A 156 14.33 -6.54 3.08
N GLU A 157 13.18 -6.53 2.41
CA GLU A 157 12.31 -5.37 2.25
C GLU A 157 11.82 -4.87 3.62
N MET A 158 11.44 -5.79 4.51
CA MET A 158 11.05 -5.46 5.88
C MET A 158 12.20 -4.85 6.69
N GLY A 159 13.47 -5.18 6.36
CA GLY A 159 14.66 -4.56 6.93
C GLY A 159 14.69 -3.03 6.82
N VAL A 160 14.07 -2.44 5.78
CA VAL A 160 13.90 -0.98 5.66
C VAL A 160 13.15 -0.39 6.85
N ALA A 161 12.18 -1.12 7.40
CA ALA A 161 11.39 -0.69 8.54
C ALA A 161 12.02 -1.11 9.87
N PHE A 162 12.59 -2.31 9.95
CA PHE A 162 13.00 -2.95 11.21
C PHE A 162 14.52 -2.96 11.48
N GLY A 163 15.34 -2.56 10.52
CA GLY A 163 16.80 -2.66 10.59
C GLY A 163 17.30 -4.10 10.40
N ASP A 164 18.45 -4.43 10.98
CA ASP A 164 19.13 -5.73 10.81
C ASP A 164 18.41 -6.90 11.52
N ASN A 165 17.29 -6.63 12.21
CA ASN A 165 16.51 -7.67 12.86
C ASN A 165 15.48 -8.23 11.87
N PRO A 166 15.63 -9.47 11.38
CA PRO A 166 14.65 -10.08 10.49
C PRO A 166 13.32 -10.26 11.24
N VAL A 167 12.25 -9.67 10.69
CA VAL A 167 10.91 -9.72 11.28
C VAL A 167 10.02 -10.63 10.46
N VAL A 168 9.64 -11.76 11.05
CA VAL A 168 8.73 -12.74 10.43
C VAL A 168 7.26 -12.37 10.63
N HIS A 169 6.92 -11.94 11.85
CA HIS A 169 5.56 -11.54 12.23
C HIS A 169 5.58 -10.17 12.91
N ALA A 170 4.67 -9.30 12.50
CA ALA A 170 4.43 -8.02 13.14
C ALA A 170 2.93 -7.72 13.22
N ALA A 171 2.53 -6.89 14.18
CA ALA A 171 1.19 -6.32 14.24
C ALA A 171 1.30 -4.81 14.38
N LEU A 172 0.46 -4.10 13.63
CA LEU A 172 0.24 -2.68 13.83
C LEU A 172 -0.84 -2.49 14.88
N LEU A 173 -0.58 -1.58 15.81
CA LEU A 173 -1.50 -1.22 16.89
C LEU A 173 -2.42 -0.07 16.45
N ASN A 174 -3.63 -0.04 17.00
CA ASN A 174 -4.67 0.97 16.77
C ASN A 174 -4.12 2.40 16.95
N SER A 175 -3.71 3.03 15.86
CA SER A 175 -3.11 4.37 15.86
C SER A 175 -3.28 5.06 14.50
N LYS A 176 -3.20 6.40 14.48
CA LYS A 176 -3.25 7.17 13.22
C LYS A 176 -2.12 6.78 12.25
N LEU A 177 -0.95 6.44 12.76
CA LEU A 177 0.20 6.02 11.95
C LEU A 177 -0.04 4.64 11.31
N ALA A 178 -0.63 3.71 12.06
CA ALA A 178 -1.04 2.42 11.51
C ALA A 178 -2.08 2.58 10.39
N GLN A 179 -3.07 3.45 10.56
CA GLN A 179 -4.05 3.75 9.51
C GLN A 179 -3.40 4.33 8.25
N GLY A 180 -2.38 5.18 8.40
CA GLY A 180 -1.60 5.67 7.27
C GLY A 180 -0.87 4.56 6.51
N PHE A 181 -0.26 3.61 7.22
CA PHE A 181 0.35 2.42 6.62
C PHE A 181 -0.70 1.55 5.91
N MET A 182 -1.82 1.25 6.57
CA MET A 182 -2.92 0.43 6.03
C MET A 182 -3.43 0.96 4.69
N LYS A 183 -3.69 2.26 4.59
CA LYS A 183 -4.11 2.90 3.33
C LYS A 183 -3.09 2.73 2.20
N THR A 184 -1.81 2.74 2.53
CA THR A 184 -0.73 2.64 1.53
C THR A 184 -0.51 1.21 1.08
N VAL A 185 -0.55 0.25 2.01
CA VAL A 185 -0.40 -1.17 1.67
C VAL A 185 -1.63 -1.68 0.92
N GLN A 186 -2.84 -1.21 1.25
CA GLN A 186 -4.06 -1.50 0.48
C GLN A 186 -3.93 -0.98 -0.96
N LYS A 187 -3.45 0.24 -1.15
CA LYS A 187 -3.16 0.79 -2.50
C LYS A 187 -2.16 -0.07 -3.28
N LEU A 188 -1.10 -0.55 -2.64
CA LEU A 188 -0.11 -1.44 -3.25
C LEU A 188 -0.70 -2.81 -3.62
N VAL A 189 -1.50 -3.40 -2.73
CA VAL A 189 -2.18 -4.67 -3.00
C VAL A 189 -3.14 -4.52 -4.17
N ALA A 190 -3.99 -3.48 -4.17
CA ALA A 190 -4.89 -3.20 -5.28
C ALA A 190 -4.14 -3.03 -6.61
N TYR A 191 -3.00 -2.31 -6.57
CA TYR A 191 -2.18 -2.10 -7.77
C TYR A 191 -1.69 -3.42 -8.36
N ARG A 192 -1.19 -4.33 -7.51
CA ARG A 192 -0.66 -5.65 -7.92
C ARG A 192 -1.74 -6.64 -8.33
N ASP A 193 -2.89 -6.64 -7.66
CA ASP A 193 -4.01 -7.53 -7.96
C ASP A 193 -4.65 -7.21 -9.32
N GLY A 194 -4.47 -5.99 -9.82
CA GLY A 194 -4.98 -5.56 -11.12
C GLY A 194 -6.51 -5.43 -11.20
N LYS A 195 -7.21 -5.60 -10.08
CA LYS A 195 -8.67 -5.46 -9.99
C LYS A 195 -9.06 -3.99 -9.84
N HIS A 196 -10.18 -3.60 -10.45
CA HIS A 196 -10.72 -2.24 -10.41
C HIS A 196 -12.24 -2.23 -10.20
#